data_AF-A0A7S2H4W4-F1
#
_entry.id   AF-A0A7S2H4W4-F1
#
_cell.length_a   1.000
_cell.length_b   1.000
_cell.length_c   1.000
_cell.angle_alpha   90.00
_cell.angle_beta   90.00
_cell.angle_gamma   90.00
#
_symmetry.space_group_name_H-M   'P 1'
#
loop_
_entity.id
_entity.type
_entity.pdbx_description
1 polymer ?
#
loop_
_entity_poly.entity_id
_entity_poly.type
_entity_poly.pdbx_seq_one_letter_code
_entity_poly.pdbx_strand_id
1 'polypeptide(L)'
;GLGRNAHNLSDKGCDCLGEVHFLDAALVRDQDGAGETISHAVCIHEEDAGILWKHMDWRSGRTEVRRSRRLVVSFVCTVANYEYGFYYKLYQDGTLELEVLLTGILSTGALTESQMASGGKKYGTTLNATGLYAPVHQHFFVARCDMAVDGLRNTVVEVEPVTCSPDPQANPFANAFYMKEEVLENEMDAKRSCRANRHWLVRSGDESEGAVTGTVNRTGTHTGYALHPLGSNTGVLADPSASFLLRAGF
;
A
#
# COMPACT_ATOMS: atom_id res chain seq x y z
N GLY A 1 -20.37 0.26 -2.60
CA GLY A 1 -19.21 -0.63 -2.44
C GLY A 1 -18.37 -0.59 -3.69
N LEU A 2 -17.03 -0.68 -3.58
CA LEU A 2 -16.12 -0.46 -4.70
C LEU A 2 -16.41 -1.38 -5.90
N GLY A 3 -16.63 -2.68 -5.67
CA GLY A 3 -16.95 -3.63 -6.75
C GLY A 3 -18.24 -3.31 -7.52
N ARG A 4 -19.28 -2.78 -6.86
CA ARG A 4 -20.51 -2.32 -7.53
C ARG A 4 -20.27 -1.13 -8.48
N ASN A 5 -19.25 -0.35 -8.15
CA ASN A 5 -18.86 0.85 -8.88
C ASN A 5 -17.71 0.59 -9.86
N ALA A 6 -17.26 -0.67 -9.97
CA ALA A 6 -16.34 -1.05 -11.03
C ALA A 6 -17.03 -0.86 -12.39
N HIS A 7 -16.24 -0.57 -13.41
CA HIS A 7 -16.74 -0.46 -14.78
C HIS A 7 -15.91 -1.33 -15.72
N ASN A 8 -16.47 -1.56 -16.91
CA ASN A 8 -15.81 -2.27 -18.00
C ASN A 8 -14.48 -1.57 -18.34
N LEU A 9 -13.40 -2.35 -18.42
CA LEU A 9 -12.09 -1.92 -18.86
C LEU A 9 -11.97 -2.15 -20.37
N SER A 10 -11.53 -1.12 -21.10
CA SER A 10 -11.42 -1.13 -22.56
C SER A 10 -10.42 -2.19 -23.05
N ASP A 11 -10.90 -3.07 -23.92
CA ASP A 11 -10.09 -4.07 -24.64
C ASP A 11 -9.25 -3.47 -25.78
N LYS A 12 -9.37 -2.17 -26.02
CA LYS A 12 -8.65 -1.45 -27.09
C LYS A 12 -7.29 -0.90 -26.65
N GLY A 13 -6.76 -1.36 -25.51
CA GLY A 13 -5.46 -0.94 -25.02
C GLY A 13 -5.46 0.40 -24.27
N CYS A 14 -6.63 0.91 -23.87
CA CYS A 14 -6.73 2.20 -23.18
C CYS A 14 -6.49 2.08 -21.67
N ASP A 15 -7.22 1.18 -21.01
CA ASP A 15 -7.12 0.99 -19.55
C ASP A 15 -6.02 -0.01 -19.17
N CYS A 16 -5.84 -1.05 -19.99
CA CYS A 16 -4.80 -2.05 -19.84
C CYS A 16 -4.06 -2.26 -21.16
N LEU A 17 -2.72 -2.28 -21.11
CA LEU A 17 -1.88 -2.37 -22.28
C LEU A 17 -1.04 -3.65 -22.28
N GLY A 18 -0.84 -4.24 -23.47
CA GLY A 18 -0.06 -5.45 -23.67
C GLY A 18 -0.92 -6.66 -24.01
N GLU A 19 -0.47 -7.84 -23.61
CA GLU A 19 -1.26 -9.07 -23.70
C GLU A 19 -2.12 -9.20 -22.45
N VAL A 20 -3.43 -8.97 -22.59
CA VAL A 20 -4.35 -8.82 -21.46
C VAL A 20 -5.41 -9.92 -21.48
N HIS A 21 -5.63 -10.53 -20.31
CA HIS A 21 -6.76 -11.39 -20.04
C HIS A 21 -7.78 -10.64 -19.18
N PHE A 22 -9.02 -10.60 -19.64
CA PHE A 22 -10.12 -9.97 -18.92
C PHE A 22 -10.98 -11.00 -18.22
N LEU A 23 -11.46 -10.65 -17.02
CA LEU A 23 -12.49 -11.40 -16.31
C LEU A 23 -13.72 -10.52 -16.13
N ASP A 24 -14.88 -11.13 -16.34
CA ASP A 24 -16.16 -10.52 -16.05
C ASP A 24 -16.50 -10.65 -14.56
N ALA A 25 -17.31 -9.73 -14.05
CA ALA A 25 -17.83 -9.80 -12.68
C ALA A 25 -19.36 -9.82 -12.69
N ALA A 26 -19.95 -10.86 -12.11
CA ALA A 26 -21.39 -10.99 -11.92
C ALA A 26 -21.78 -10.52 -10.51
N LEU A 27 -22.68 -9.53 -10.41
CA LEU A 27 -23.11 -8.94 -9.15
C LEU A 27 -24.57 -8.48 -9.21
N VAL A 28 -25.23 -8.45 -8.05
CA VAL A 28 -26.54 -7.82 -7.89
C VAL A 28 -26.32 -6.34 -7.61
N ARG A 29 -26.75 -5.49 -8.54
CA ARG A 29 -26.64 -4.04 -8.38
C ARG A 29 -27.96 -3.49 -7.84
N ASP A 30 -29.10 -3.81 -8.42
CA ASP A 30 -30.33 -3.15 -8.01
C ASP A 30 -31.14 -3.91 -6.95
N GLN A 31 -32.11 -3.20 -6.38
CA GLN A 31 -32.93 -3.68 -5.26
C GLN A 31 -33.89 -4.81 -5.67
N ASP A 32 -34.03 -5.05 -6.98
CA ASP A 32 -34.84 -6.12 -7.56
C ASP A 32 -34.19 -7.50 -7.44
N GLY A 33 -32.91 -7.56 -7.06
CA GLY A 33 -32.18 -8.81 -6.93
C GLY A 33 -31.69 -9.39 -8.26
N ALA A 34 -31.83 -8.67 -9.37
CA ALA A 34 -31.38 -9.13 -10.68
C ALA A 34 -29.85 -9.18 -10.74
N GLY A 35 -29.32 -10.26 -11.29
CA GLY A 35 -27.89 -10.39 -11.56
C GLY A 35 -27.49 -9.57 -12.80
N GLU A 36 -26.46 -8.75 -12.65
CA GLU A 36 -25.85 -7.98 -13.73
C GLU A 36 -24.40 -8.46 -13.92
N THR A 37 -23.94 -8.52 -15.17
CA THR A 37 -22.55 -8.83 -15.49
C THR A 37 -21.85 -7.57 -15.98
N ILE A 38 -20.77 -7.20 -15.30
CA ILE A 38 -19.81 -6.21 -15.79
C ILE A 38 -18.80 -7.00 -16.64
N SER A 39 -18.89 -6.84 -17.95
CA SER A 39 -17.87 -7.39 -18.84
C SER A 39 -16.53 -6.69 -18.61
N HIS A 40 -15.42 -7.43 -18.71
CA HIS A 40 -14.06 -6.93 -18.55
C HIS A 40 -13.85 -6.10 -17.27
N ALA A 41 -14.41 -6.57 -16.15
CA ALA A 41 -14.34 -5.88 -14.86
C ALA A 41 -12.93 -5.94 -14.24
N VAL A 42 -12.19 -7.01 -14.52
CA VAL A 42 -10.83 -7.23 -14.02
C VAL A 42 -9.92 -7.46 -15.21
N CYS A 43 -8.74 -6.88 -15.13
CA CYS A 43 -7.67 -7.03 -16.10
C CYS A 43 -6.50 -7.76 -15.47
N ILE A 44 -5.94 -8.73 -16.20
CA ILE A 44 -4.79 -9.54 -15.79
C ILE A 44 -3.77 -9.53 -16.92
N HIS A 45 -2.55 -9.08 -16.65
CA HIS A 45 -1.47 -9.06 -17.64
C HIS A 45 -0.09 -9.10 -16.99
N GLU A 46 0.92 -9.44 -17.79
CA GLU A 46 2.31 -9.35 -17.37
C GLU A 46 2.96 -8.07 -17.91
N GLU A 47 3.76 -7.41 -17.08
CA GLU A 47 4.57 -6.25 -17.49
C GLU A 47 6.05 -6.49 -17.21
N ASP A 48 6.90 -5.85 -18.00
CA ASP A 48 8.30 -5.69 -17.66
C ASP A 48 8.45 -4.72 -16.47
N ALA A 49 9.27 -5.10 -15.49
CA ALA A 49 9.54 -4.31 -14.29
C ALA A 49 11.03 -3.95 -14.16
N GLY A 50 11.72 -3.76 -15.30
CA GLY A 50 13.13 -3.36 -15.32
C GLY A 50 14.10 -4.49 -14.98
N ILE A 51 15.13 -4.20 -14.18
CA ILE A 51 16.18 -5.15 -13.81
C ILE A 51 15.80 -5.82 -12.49
N LEU A 52 15.71 -7.15 -12.49
CA LEU A 52 15.53 -7.95 -11.28
C LEU A 52 16.83 -8.05 -10.49
N TRP A 53 17.91 -8.37 -11.20
CA TRP A 53 19.22 -8.53 -10.60
C TRP A 53 20.30 -8.26 -11.64
N LYS A 54 21.38 -7.59 -11.22
CA LYS A 54 22.55 -7.32 -12.04
C LYS A 54 23.81 -7.31 -11.18
N HIS A 55 24.86 -7.94 -11.67
CA HIS A 55 26.18 -7.88 -11.06
C HIS A 55 27.26 -7.78 -12.14
N MET A 56 28.31 -7.01 -11.85
CA MET A 56 29.55 -6.98 -12.62
C MET A 56 30.69 -7.24 -11.65
N ASP A 57 31.36 -8.38 -11.84
CA ASP A 57 32.56 -8.72 -11.10
C ASP A 57 33.77 -8.21 -11.86
N TRP A 58 34.33 -7.09 -11.40
CA TRP A 58 35.48 -6.46 -12.03
C TRP A 58 36.73 -7.36 -12.00
N ARG A 59 36.84 -8.31 -11.05
CA ARG A 59 38.02 -9.18 -10.94
C ARG A 59 38.04 -10.25 -12.03
N SER A 60 36.87 -10.83 -12.32
CA SER A 60 36.72 -11.84 -13.38
C SER A 60 36.30 -11.26 -14.74
N GLY A 61 35.89 -9.98 -14.78
CA GLY A 61 35.33 -9.33 -15.95
C GLY A 61 33.92 -9.82 -16.34
N ARG A 62 33.30 -10.68 -15.52
CA ARG A 62 31.99 -11.27 -15.82
C ARG A 62 30.86 -10.32 -15.44
N THR A 63 29.86 -10.25 -16.29
CA THR A 63 28.62 -9.50 -16.05
C THR A 63 27.42 -10.41 -16.19
N GLU A 64 26.50 -10.33 -15.24
CA GLU A 64 25.22 -11.00 -15.31
C GLU A 64 24.05 -10.02 -15.12
N VAL A 65 22.93 -10.33 -15.77
CA VAL A 65 21.68 -9.57 -15.67
C VAL A 65 20.48 -10.50 -15.80
N ARG A 66 19.42 -10.22 -15.03
CA ARG A 66 18.08 -10.79 -15.16
C ARG A 66 17.06 -9.66 -15.17
N ARG A 67 16.08 -9.74 -16.07
CA ARG A 67 14.96 -8.80 -16.10
C ARG A 67 13.91 -9.19 -15.07
N SER A 68 13.25 -8.20 -14.51
CA SER A 68 12.08 -8.39 -13.64
C SER A 68 10.83 -8.34 -14.49
N ARG A 69 9.84 -9.15 -14.12
CA ARG A 69 8.49 -9.12 -14.65
C ARG A 69 7.53 -9.17 -13.48
N ARG A 70 6.36 -8.58 -13.66
CA ARG A 70 5.28 -8.63 -12.66
C ARG A 70 3.97 -9.05 -13.33
N LEU A 71 3.19 -9.87 -12.63
CA LEU A 71 1.79 -10.11 -12.95
C LEU A 71 0.95 -9.04 -12.27
N VAL A 72 0.15 -8.33 -13.05
CA VAL A 72 -0.76 -7.28 -12.57
C VAL A 72 -2.19 -7.80 -12.63
N VAL A 73 -2.90 -7.72 -11.51
CA VAL A 73 -4.34 -7.95 -11.42
C VAL A 73 -4.99 -6.65 -10.96
N SER A 74 -5.87 -6.09 -11.79
CA SER A 74 -6.42 -4.76 -11.52
C SER A 74 -7.91 -4.63 -11.83
N PHE A 75 -8.53 -3.67 -11.13
CA PHE A 75 -9.85 -3.15 -11.48
C PHE A 75 -9.89 -1.64 -11.21
N VAL A 76 -10.78 -0.94 -11.92
CA VAL A 76 -11.01 0.49 -11.74
C VAL A 76 -12.47 0.70 -11.36
N CYS A 77 -12.71 1.63 -10.43
CA CYS A 77 -14.07 1.99 -10.01
C CYS A 77 -14.22 3.51 -9.85
N THR A 78 -15.44 4.00 -10.14
CA THR A 78 -15.80 5.41 -9.98
C THR A 78 -16.70 5.59 -8.76
N VAL A 79 -16.29 6.43 -7.81
CA VAL A 79 -17.15 6.85 -6.70
C VAL A 79 -17.42 8.34 -6.84
N ALA A 80 -18.60 8.64 -7.38
CA ALA A 80 -19.03 10.00 -7.73
C ALA A 80 -18.02 10.68 -8.66
N ASN A 81 -17.18 11.57 -8.14
CA ASN A 81 -16.23 12.37 -8.91
C ASN A 81 -14.83 11.73 -9.03
N TYR A 82 -14.53 10.68 -8.25
CA TYR A 82 -13.20 10.07 -8.21
C TYR A 82 -13.15 8.71 -8.90
N GLU A 83 -12.04 8.46 -9.56
CA GLU A 83 -11.63 7.15 -10.07
C GLU A 83 -10.52 6.56 -9.19
N TYR A 84 -10.71 5.31 -8.80
CA TYR A 84 -9.73 4.53 -8.05
C TYR A 84 -9.35 3.28 -8.84
N GLY A 85 -8.07 3.18 -9.21
CA GLY A 85 -7.50 1.97 -9.78
C GLY A 85 -6.76 1.17 -8.71
N PHE A 86 -7.15 -0.09 -8.50
CA PHE A 86 -6.49 -0.99 -7.56
C PHE A 86 -5.63 -1.98 -8.35
N TYR A 87 -4.34 -2.01 -8.09
CA TYR A 87 -3.37 -2.85 -8.81
C TYR A 87 -2.64 -3.76 -7.82
N TYR A 88 -2.92 -5.06 -7.91
CA TYR A 88 -2.16 -6.08 -7.21
C TYR A 88 -1.05 -6.57 -8.13
N LYS A 89 0.20 -6.37 -7.73
CA LYS A 89 1.38 -6.70 -8.53
C LYS A 89 2.18 -7.79 -7.83
N LEU A 90 2.37 -8.91 -8.52
CA LEU A 90 3.13 -10.07 -8.05
C LEU A 90 4.45 -10.13 -8.82
N TYR A 91 5.57 -10.06 -8.12
CA TYR A 91 6.92 -10.04 -8.70
C TYR A 91 7.61 -11.40 -8.60
N GLN A 92 8.60 -11.62 -9.48
CA GLN A 92 9.37 -12.87 -9.52
C GLN A 92 10.26 -13.13 -8.29
N ASP A 93 10.59 -12.10 -7.51
CA ASP A 93 11.34 -12.21 -6.26
C ASP A 93 10.46 -12.57 -5.06
N GLY A 94 9.15 -12.74 -5.29
CA GLY A 94 8.16 -13.01 -4.26
C GLY A 94 7.54 -11.75 -3.65
N THR A 95 7.85 -10.54 -4.14
CA THR A 95 7.18 -9.32 -3.66
C THR A 95 5.70 -9.28 -4.08
N LEU A 96 4.83 -8.86 -3.16
CA LEU A 96 3.44 -8.50 -3.43
C LEU A 96 3.25 -7.01 -3.12
N GLU A 97 2.81 -6.25 -4.12
CA GLU A 97 2.57 -4.81 -4.00
C GLU A 97 1.09 -4.52 -4.28
N LEU A 98 0.46 -3.73 -3.41
CA LEU A 98 -0.83 -3.10 -3.68
C LEU A 98 -0.59 -1.61 -3.96
N GLU A 99 -0.87 -1.20 -5.18
CA GLU A 99 -0.92 0.21 -5.56
C GLU A 99 -2.37 0.65 -5.74
N VAL A 100 -2.71 1.81 -5.17
CA VAL A 100 -3.98 2.47 -5.43
C VAL A 100 -3.69 3.76 -6.18
N LEU A 101 -4.12 3.82 -7.44
CA LEU A 101 -4.07 5.02 -8.27
C LEU A 101 -5.31 5.88 -7.96
N LEU A 102 -5.10 7.14 -7.61
CA LEU A 102 -6.16 8.13 -7.44
C LEU A 102 -6.15 9.08 -8.63
N THR A 103 -7.27 9.15 -9.34
CA THR A 103 -7.46 10.09 -10.46
C THR A 103 -8.91 10.58 -10.49
N GLY A 104 -9.30 11.24 -11.58
CA GLY A 104 -10.64 11.72 -11.81
C GLY A 104 -10.78 13.22 -11.67
N ILE A 105 -11.94 13.65 -11.18
CA ILE A 105 -12.29 15.05 -11.02
C ILE A 105 -12.33 15.38 -9.53
N LEU A 106 -11.69 16.46 -9.13
CA LEU A 106 -11.71 16.92 -7.73
C LEU A 106 -13.14 17.19 -7.28
N SER A 107 -13.45 16.91 -6.01
CA SER A 107 -14.65 17.47 -5.39
C SER A 107 -14.48 18.98 -5.26
N THR A 108 -15.47 19.75 -5.71
CA THR A 108 -15.37 21.21 -5.80
C THR A 108 -16.43 21.93 -4.99
N GLY A 109 -16.06 23.10 -4.48
CA GLY A 109 -16.96 24.11 -3.93
C GLY A 109 -16.80 25.44 -4.67
N ALA A 110 -17.55 26.45 -4.19
CA ALA A 110 -17.48 27.82 -4.68
C ALA A 110 -17.10 28.77 -3.55
N LEU A 111 -16.20 29.70 -3.82
CA LEU A 111 -15.86 30.80 -2.93
C LEU A 111 -16.78 32.00 -3.20
N THR A 112 -17.21 32.67 -2.13
CA THR A 112 -17.86 33.99 -2.25
C THR A 112 -16.84 35.06 -2.65
N GLU A 113 -17.31 36.20 -3.15
CA GLU A 113 -16.43 37.34 -3.48
C GLU A 113 -15.59 37.80 -2.29
N SER A 114 -16.18 37.82 -1.09
CA SER A 114 -15.47 38.17 0.15
C SER A 114 -14.37 37.16 0.49
N GLN A 115 -14.62 35.85 0.28
CA GLN A 115 -13.61 34.81 0.47
C GLN A 115 -12.50 34.92 -0.56
N MET A 116 -12.82 35.24 -1.82
CA MET A 116 -11.81 35.47 -2.86
C MET A 116 -10.95 36.70 -2.52
N ALA A 117 -11.57 37.81 -2.11
CA ALA A 117 -10.87 39.03 -1.73
C ALA A 117 -9.96 38.87 -0.51
N SER A 118 -10.30 37.96 0.42
CA SER A 118 -9.48 37.63 1.59
C SER A 118 -8.44 36.53 1.34
N GLY A 119 -8.25 36.10 0.09
CA GLY A 119 -7.25 35.13 -0.33
C GLY A 119 -7.68 33.66 -0.28
N GLY A 120 -8.89 33.34 0.20
CA GLY A 120 -9.69 32.15 -0.11
C GLY A 120 -9.10 30.75 0.04
N LYS A 121 -7.89 30.58 0.56
CA LYS A 121 -7.07 29.36 0.37
C LYS A 121 -6.72 28.58 1.63
N LYS A 122 -7.19 29.00 2.82
CA LYS A 122 -6.77 28.37 4.08
C LYS A 122 -7.05 26.86 4.14
N TYR A 123 -8.15 26.40 3.55
CA TYR A 123 -8.63 25.02 3.64
C TYR A 123 -8.63 24.28 2.29
N GLY A 124 -7.98 24.84 1.26
CA GLY A 124 -8.09 24.33 -0.11
C GLY A 124 -7.44 25.23 -1.14
N THR A 125 -7.56 24.84 -2.40
CA THR A 125 -6.93 25.53 -3.53
C THR A 125 -7.99 26.13 -4.45
N THR A 126 -7.82 27.40 -4.82
CA THR A 126 -8.62 28.04 -5.88
C THR A 126 -8.19 27.51 -7.25
N LEU A 127 -9.14 26.99 -8.03
CA LEU A 127 -8.91 26.36 -9.32
C LEU A 127 -9.05 27.32 -10.50
N ASN A 128 -9.78 28.43 -10.34
CA ASN A 128 -9.91 29.46 -11.38
C ASN A 128 -10.16 30.86 -10.78
N ALA A 129 -10.11 31.88 -11.64
CA ALA A 129 -10.31 33.28 -11.21
C ALA A 129 -11.76 33.62 -10.82
N THR A 130 -12.73 32.72 -11.06
CA THR A 130 -14.16 32.96 -10.82
C THR A 130 -14.68 32.25 -9.56
N GLY A 131 -13.78 31.76 -8.71
CA GLY A 131 -14.13 31.22 -7.39
C GLY A 131 -14.35 29.71 -7.33
N LEU A 132 -14.03 28.93 -8.37
CA LEU A 132 -13.99 27.47 -8.27
C LEU A 132 -12.89 27.05 -7.30
N TYR A 133 -13.19 26.13 -6.40
CA TYR A 133 -12.33 25.79 -5.27
C TYR A 133 -12.34 24.30 -4.96
N ALA A 134 -11.19 23.73 -4.63
CA ALA A 134 -11.04 22.35 -4.19
C ALA A 134 -10.59 22.30 -2.71
N PRO A 135 -11.43 21.80 -1.78
CA PRO A 135 -11.05 21.63 -0.39
C PRO A 135 -9.96 20.56 -0.23
N VAL A 136 -9.04 20.79 0.72
CA VAL A 136 -8.10 19.74 1.17
C VAL A 136 -8.89 18.62 1.86
N HIS A 137 -8.53 17.37 1.56
CA HIS A 137 -9.13 16.17 2.14
C HIS A 137 -8.10 15.03 2.14
N GLN A 138 -8.43 13.93 2.83
CA GLN A 138 -7.61 12.73 2.91
C GLN A 138 -8.36 11.54 2.32
N HIS A 139 -7.66 10.66 1.62
CA HIS A 139 -8.15 9.34 1.24
C HIS A 139 -7.52 8.30 2.16
N PHE A 140 -8.35 7.48 2.78
CA PHE A 140 -7.91 6.41 3.67
C PHE A 140 -8.21 5.05 3.02
N PHE A 141 -7.19 4.20 2.96
CA PHE A 141 -7.30 2.84 2.44
C PHE A 141 -6.89 1.86 3.53
N VAL A 142 -7.68 0.81 3.68
CA VAL A 142 -7.42 -0.28 4.64
C VAL A 142 -7.28 -1.56 3.85
N ALA A 143 -6.08 -2.13 3.85
CA ALA A 143 -5.83 -3.46 3.31
C ALA A 143 -5.96 -4.47 4.45
N ARG A 144 -6.90 -5.41 4.33
CA ARG A 144 -7.00 -6.56 5.24
C ARG A 144 -6.09 -7.67 4.72
N CYS A 145 -4.99 -7.91 5.41
CA CYS A 145 -4.07 -8.99 5.10
C CYS A 145 -4.23 -10.12 6.12
N ASP A 146 -4.84 -11.22 5.70
CA ASP A 146 -4.95 -12.46 6.49
C ASP A 146 -3.69 -13.29 6.25
N MET A 147 -2.73 -13.18 7.17
CA MET A 147 -1.38 -13.69 6.95
C MET A 147 -1.30 -15.17 7.28
N ALA A 148 -0.62 -15.92 6.42
CA ALA A 148 -0.36 -17.35 6.60
C ALA A 148 1.06 -17.71 6.15
N VAL A 149 2.06 -17.03 6.71
CA VAL A 149 3.47 -17.22 6.35
C VAL A 149 3.96 -18.58 6.84
N ASP A 150 4.18 -19.50 5.89
CA ASP A 150 4.54 -20.92 6.13
C ASP A 150 3.67 -21.64 7.17
N GLY A 151 2.38 -21.27 7.24
CA GLY A 151 1.43 -21.81 8.20
C GLY A 151 0.52 -20.74 8.80
N LEU A 152 -0.48 -21.18 9.57
CA LEU A 152 -1.50 -20.30 10.15
C LEU A 152 -1.06 -19.61 11.45
N ARG A 153 0.03 -20.07 12.07
CA ARG A 153 0.57 -19.47 13.29
C ARG A 153 1.66 -18.49 12.92
N ASN A 154 1.41 -17.20 13.14
CA ASN A 154 2.31 -16.12 12.77
C ASN A 154 2.45 -15.12 13.90
N THR A 155 3.64 -14.53 14.01
CA THR A 155 3.96 -13.46 14.96
C THR A 155 4.25 -12.16 14.20
N VAL A 156 3.71 -11.03 14.66
CA VAL A 156 3.99 -9.71 14.08
C VAL A 156 5.10 -9.02 14.87
N VAL A 157 6.14 -8.57 14.16
CA VAL A 157 7.31 -7.90 14.71
C VAL A 157 7.45 -6.53 14.07
N GLU A 158 7.45 -5.46 14.86
CA GLU A 158 7.85 -4.13 14.39
C GLU A 158 9.37 -4.06 14.27
N VAL A 159 9.87 -3.55 13.14
CA VAL A 159 11.30 -3.45 12.84
C VAL A 159 11.64 -2.02 12.44
N GLU A 160 12.61 -1.42 13.13
CA GLU A 160 13.07 -0.04 12.86
C GLU A 160 14.58 0.13 13.08
N PRO A 161 15.26 0.98 12.28
CA PRO A 161 16.65 1.29 12.50
C PRO A 161 16.81 2.21 13.72
N VAL A 162 17.81 1.93 14.54
CA VAL A 162 18.18 2.71 15.71
C VAL A 162 19.68 2.93 15.73
N THR A 163 20.11 4.13 16.14
CA THR A 163 21.52 4.47 16.26
C THR A 163 22.11 3.94 17.57
N CYS A 164 23.35 3.48 17.53
CA CYS A 164 24.09 3.18 18.75
C CYS A 164 24.62 4.47 19.39
N SER A 165 24.57 4.55 20.71
CA SER A 165 25.27 5.62 21.44
C SER A 165 26.78 5.58 21.13
N PRO A 166 27.48 6.73 21.12
CA PRO A 166 28.93 6.77 21.05
C PRO A 166 29.54 6.03 22.23
N ASP A 167 30.57 5.22 21.98
CA ASP A 167 31.30 4.50 23.02
C ASP A 167 32.79 4.38 22.64
N PRO A 168 33.75 4.83 23.47
CA PRO A 168 35.16 4.83 23.11
C PRO A 168 35.77 3.45 22.79
N GLN A 169 35.15 2.35 23.20
CA GLN A 169 35.62 0.98 22.92
C GLN A 169 34.75 0.28 21.88
N ALA A 170 33.44 0.27 22.05
CA ALA A 170 32.50 -0.49 21.23
C ALA A 170 32.02 0.27 19.98
N ASN A 171 32.03 1.61 20.00
CA ASN A 171 31.59 2.46 18.89
C ASN A 171 32.41 3.77 18.83
N PRO A 172 33.75 3.69 18.70
CA PRO A 172 34.64 4.84 18.87
C PRO A 172 34.42 5.95 17.82
N PHE A 173 33.79 5.60 16.69
CA PHE A 173 33.52 6.52 15.59
C PHE A 173 32.04 6.95 15.50
N ALA A 174 31.20 6.54 16.46
CA ALA A 174 29.80 6.94 16.56
C ALA A 174 28.96 6.73 15.27
N ASN A 175 29.32 5.75 14.44
CA ASN A 175 28.70 5.50 13.14
C ASN A 175 27.91 4.18 13.09
N ALA A 176 27.85 3.43 14.19
CA ALA A 176 27.08 2.20 14.29
C ALA A 176 25.57 2.45 14.44
N PHE A 177 24.79 1.61 13.79
CA PHE A 177 23.33 1.51 13.90
C PHE A 177 22.92 0.05 13.74
N TYR A 178 21.72 -0.30 14.20
CA TYR A 178 21.17 -1.65 14.10
C TYR A 178 19.66 -1.61 13.87
N MET A 179 19.07 -2.74 13.51
CA MET A 179 17.62 -2.88 13.42
C MET A 179 17.10 -3.38 14.78
N LYS A 180 16.28 -2.58 15.44
CA LYS A 180 15.54 -3.00 16.62
C LYS A 180 14.30 -3.77 16.17
N GLU A 181 14.06 -4.92 16.79
CA GLU A 181 12.87 -5.73 16.61
C GLU A 181 12.02 -5.70 17.90
N GLU A 182 10.71 -5.53 17.76
CA GLU A 182 9.74 -5.48 18.85
C GLU A 182 8.54 -6.35 18.50
N VAL A 183 8.35 -7.45 19.23
CA VAL A 183 7.19 -8.34 19.07
C VAL A 183 5.93 -7.63 19.55
N LEU A 184 4.87 -7.67 18.76
CA LEU A 184 3.56 -7.10 19.11
C LEU A 184 2.69 -8.20 19.73
N GLU A 185 2.73 -8.32 21.06
CA GLU A 185 2.16 -9.46 21.80
C GLU A 185 0.62 -9.46 21.86
N ASN A 186 -0.03 -8.30 21.70
CA ASN A 186 -1.48 -8.18 21.79
C ASN A 186 -2.04 -7.12 20.84
N GLU A 187 -3.36 -7.18 20.64
CA GLU A 187 -4.08 -6.32 19.70
C GLU A 187 -4.02 -4.82 20.05
N MET A 188 -3.86 -4.46 21.33
CA MET A 188 -3.78 -3.06 21.75
C MET A 188 -2.40 -2.48 21.39
N ASP A 189 -1.35 -3.24 21.67
CA ASP A 189 0.03 -2.83 21.36
C ASP A 189 0.31 -2.85 19.85
N ALA A 190 -0.43 -3.66 19.09
CA ALA A 190 -0.33 -3.75 17.63
C ALA A 190 -0.90 -2.53 16.88
N LYS A 191 -1.52 -1.56 17.58
CA LYS A 191 -2.00 -0.29 16.99
C LYS A 191 -0.84 0.67 16.78
N ARG A 192 -0.14 0.52 15.65
CA ARG A 192 1.09 1.29 15.37
C ARG A 192 0.86 2.40 14.34
N SER A 193 1.55 3.52 14.51
CA SER A 193 1.62 4.55 13.48
C SER A 193 2.74 4.25 12.49
N CYS A 194 2.47 4.50 11.20
CA CYS A 194 3.49 4.50 10.17
C CYS A 194 4.48 5.66 10.38
N ARG A 195 5.78 5.37 10.37
CA ARG A 195 6.87 6.34 10.41
C ARG A 195 7.93 5.95 9.39
N ALA A 196 8.74 6.93 8.98
CA ALA A 196 9.84 6.67 8.06
C ALA A 196 10.77 5.57 8.61
N ASN A 197 11.20 4.67 7.72
CA ASN A 197 12.12 3.56 8.00
C ASN A 197 11.62 2.48 8.98
N ARG A 198 10.34 2.50 9.35
CA ARG A 198 9.70 1.44 10.15
C ARG A 198 8.90 0.52 9.23
N HIS A 199 8.96 -0.78 9.50
CA HIS A 199 8.14 -1.78 8.81
C HIS A 199 7.71 -2.88 9.78
N TRP A 200 6.81 -3.76 9.35
CA TRP A 200 6.35 -4.89 10.14
C TRP A 200 6.70 -6.20 9.45
N LEU A 201 7.29 -7.13 10.18
CA LEU A 201 7.62 -8.46 9.71
C LEU A 201 6.64 -9.46 10.31
N VAL A 202 5.95 -10.20 9.45
CA VAL A 202 5.10 -11.31 9.89
C VAL A 202 5.89 -12.59 9.75
N ARG A 203 6.23 -13.21 10.88
CA ARG A 203 7.09 -14.41 10.97
C ARG A 203 6.26 -15.68 11.11
N SER A 204 6.75 -16.77 10.54
CA SER A 204 6.21 -18.11 10.79
C SER A 204 6.49 -18.55 12.23
N GLY A 205 5.47 -19.04 12.93
CA GLY A 205 5.58 -19.53 14.30
C GLY A 205 5.05 -18.58 15.37
N ASP A 206 4.91 -19.14 16.58
CA ASP A 206 4.62 -18.40 17.79
C ASP A 206 5.90 -18.30 18.63
N GLU A 207 6.20 -17.11 19.15
CA GLU A 207 7.25 -16.92 20.16
C GLU A 207 6.73 -17.10 21.61
N SER A 208 5.43 -17.36 21.77
CA SER A 208 4.84 -17.66 23.08
C SER A 208 5.33 -19.03 23.58
N GLU A 209 5.92 -19.03 24.79
CA GLU A 209 6.23 -20.22 25.59
C GLU A 209 7.46 -21.08 25.20
N GLY A 210 8.54 -20.47 24.70
CA GLY A 210 9.89 -21.06 24.77
C GLY A 210 10.13 -22.34 23.94
N ALA A 211 9.12 -22.88 23.26
CA ALA A 211 9.26 -23.82 22.17
C ALA A 211 9.27 -23.02 20.87
N VAL A 212 10.42 -23.00 20.17
CA VAL A 212 10.50 -22.46 18.82
C VAL A 212 9.61 -23.33 17.92
N THR A 213 8.37 -22.91 17.74
CA THR A 213 7.46 -23.49 16.75
C THR A 213 7.52 -22.63 15.50
N GLY A 214 7.47 -23.24 14.31
CA GLY A 214 7.46 -22.50 13.05
C GLY A 214 8.58 -22.89 12.09
N THR A 215 8.48 -22.37 10.87
CA THR A 215 9.42 -22.69 9.79
C THR A 215 10.63 -21.77 9.88
N VAL A 216 11.83 -22.36 9.86
CA VAL A 216 13.10 -21.63 9.78
C VAL A 216 13.74 -21.83 8.42
N ASN A 217 14.40 -20.78 7.92
CA ASN A 217 15.18 -20.86 6.70
C ASN A 217 16.55 -21.53 6.95
N ARG A 218 17.35 -21.66 5.89
CA ARG A 218 18.68 -22.31 5.94
C ARG A 218 19.69 -21.66 6.89
N THR A 219 19.45 -20.41 7.33
CA THR A 219 20.30 -19.70 8.30
C THR A 219 19.80 -19.83 9.74
N GLY A 220 18.71 -20.57 9.95
CA GLY A 220 18.12 -20.79 11.28
C GLY A 220 17.24 -19.63 11.77
N THR A 221 16.91 -18.66 10.92
CA THR A 221 15.96 -17.59 11.26
C THR A 221 14.57 -17.94 10.76
N HIS A 222 13.54 -17.51 11.49
CA HIS A 222 12.15 -17.73 11.08
C HIS A 222 11.90 -17.14 9.69
N THR A 223 11.18 -17.89 8.85
CA THR A 223 10.68 -17.35 7.59
C THR A 223 9.68 -16.23 7.88
N GLY A 224 9.60 -15.25 6.99
CA GLY A 224 8.80 -14.07 7.24
C GLY A 224 8.45 -13.29 5.97
N TYR A 225 7.43 -12.46 6.08
CA TYR A 225 7.00 -11.56 5.02
C TYR A 225 6.90 -10.13 5.56
N ALA A 226 7.58 -9.19 4.91
CA ALA A 226 7.69 -7.81 5.39
C ALA A 226 6.61 -6.92 4.75
N LEU A 227 5.91 -6.15 5.58
CA LEU A 227 4.93 -5.15 5.22
C LEU A 227 5.60 -3.78 5.25
N HIS A 228 5.85 -3.23 4.07
CA HIS A 228 6.43 -1.92 3.89
C HIS A 228 5.34 -0.90 3.51
N PRO A 229 5.06 0.10 4.35
CA PRO A 229 4.22 1.22 3.93
C PRO A 229 4.98 2.05 2.89
N LEU A 230 4.55 1.97 1.63
CA LEU A 230 5.18 2.70 0.51
C LEU A 230 4.56 4.09 0.34
N GLY A 231 5.36 5.02 -0.18
CA GLY A 231 4.92 6.36 -0.55
C GLY A 231 4.90 7.38 0.60
N SER A 232 4.42 8.58 0.30
CA SER A 232 4.31 9.70 1.25
C SER A 232 2.99 9.65 2.02
N ASN A 233 2.81 8.63 2.85
CA ASN A 233 1.62 8.52 3.70
C ASN A 233 1.65 9.56 4.82
N THR A 234 0.48 10.10 5.15
CA THR A 234 0.28 10.96 6.32
C THR A 234 -0.67 10.28 7.30
N GLY A 235 -0.48 10.52 8.60
CA GLY A 235 -1.49 10.18 9.59
C GLY A 235 -2.76 11.01 9.41
N VAL A 236 -3.79 10.71 10.21
CA VAL A 236 -5.01 11.52 10.25
C VAL A 236 -4.69 12.94 10.70
N LEU A 237 -5.13 13.94 9.93
CA LEU A 237 -4.87 15.35 10.20
C LEU A 237 -5.97 16.03 11.02
N ALA A 238 -7.12 15.38 11.18
CA ALA A 238 -8.21 15.91 11.97
C ALA A 238 -7.87 15.93 13.46
N ASP A 239 -8.50 16.85 14.19
CA ASP A 239 -8.43 16.87 15.65
C ASP A 239 -8.94 15.53 16.23
N PRO A 240 -8.30 14.97 17.27
CA PRO A 240 -8.73 13.71 17.88
C PRO A 240 -10.19 13.70 18.38
N SER A 241 -10.78 14.86 18.65
CA SER A 241 -12.19 14.99 19.04
C SER A 241 -13.17 14.95 17.86
N ALA A 242 -12.68 14.87 16.61
CA ALA A 242 -13.52 14.89 15.43
C ALA A 242 -14.48 13.69 15.40
N SER A 243 -15.78 13.98 15.19
CA SER A 243 -16.85 12.97 15.29
C SER A 243 -16.70 11.79 14.34
N PHE A 244 -16.09 11.98 13.16
CA PHE A 244 -15.90 10.90 12.21
C PHE A 244 -14.89 9.84 12.70
N LEU A 245 -13.97 10.20 13.59
CA LEU A 245 -13.00 9.27 14.18
C LEU A 245 -13.67 8.21 15.05
N LEU A 246 -14.83 8.52 15.64
CA LEU A 246 -15.65 7.54 16.36
C LEU A 246 -16.18 6.42 15.45
N ARG A 247 -16.20 6.65 14.14
CA ARG A 247 -16.71 5.73 13.12
C ARG A 247 -15.61 5.16 12.22
N ALA A 248 -14.40 5.70 12.29
CA ALA A 248 -13.26 5.40 11.44
C ALA A 248 -11.99 5.28 12.31
N GLY A 249 -12.04 4.40 13.32
CA GLY A 249 -10.95 4.17 14.27
C GLY A 249 -9.91 3.13 13.83
N PHE A 250 -9.85 2.86 12.51
CA PHE A 250 -8.80 2.03 11.92
C PHE A 250 -7.45 2.74 11.91
#